data_AF-A0A1G7Z9R2-F1
#
_entry.id   AF-A0A1G7Z9R2-F1
#
_cell.length_a   1.000
_cell.length_b   1.000
_cell.length_c   1.000
_cell.angle_alpha   90.00
_cell.angle_beta   90.00
_cell.angle_gamma   90.00
#
_symmetry.space_group_name_H-M   'P 1'
#
loop_
_entity.id
_entity.type
_entity.pdbx_description
1 polymer ?
#
loop_
_entity_poly.entity_id
_entity_poly.type
_entity_poly.pdbx_seq_one_letter_code
_entity_poly.pdbx_strand_id
1 'polypeptide(L)'
;MLRRHRLGVPAFLTTGVYLAALAVSGVVALAAGDLRALRWVTLFVAPDEGIQATWPNVLVLTLAGLVVAWGVWQSLRGPLAGPPVEQDRDTWRLRVALYVAAAATLANLILGYWTLWAAVAVTTLPMVWVVHLLSPVVGRTRNRVLVLRCLGFVGYGGTAVALVPVLSGGEFDTLVLLPSLASLIWNVLVLRAQWDDDRWRQATVRYGILALVLPIVLTLVGSLRAVLSGVPWEAYDNAVVVVGVLVVVWLACSAHDLATPRAAPAPSAPAH
;
A
#
# COMPACT_ATOMS: atom_id res chain seq x y z
N MET A 1 24.26 9.82 -16.07
CA MET A 1 23.54 10.99 -15.53
C MET A 1 22.72 10.56 -14.33
N LEU A 2 22.92 11.18 -13.16
CA LEU A 2 22.13 10.90 -11.95
C LEU A 2 20.65 11.17 -12.23
N ARG A 3 19.81 10.14 -12.16
CA ARG A 3 18.37 10.25 -12.35
C ARG A 3 17.78 11.13 -11.25
N ARG A 4 17.47 12.39 -11.57
CA ARG A 4 16.82 13.31 -10.64
C ARG A 4 15.32 13.02 -10.58
N HIS A 5 14.76 13.06 -9.39
CA HIS A 5 13.32 12.94 -9.14
C HIS A 5 12.71 14.35 -9.02
N ARG A 6 11.53 14.57 -9.59
CA ARG A 6 10.91 15.92 -9.62
C ARG A 6 10.60 16.47 -8.23
N LEU A 7 10.24 15.60 -7.29
CA LEU A 7 9.88 15.95 -5.92
C LEU A 7 10.88 15.36 -4.90
N GLY A 8 12.13 15.12 -5.33
CA GLY A 8 13.14 14.50 -4.48
C GLY A 8 13.46 15.31 -3.22
N VAL A 9 13.54 16.65 -3.32
CA VAL A 9 13.84 17.52 -2.16
C VAL A 9 12.71 17.52 -1.12
N PRO A 10 11.44 17.82 -1.45
CA PRO A 10 10.38 17.80 -0.45
C PRO A 10 10.18 16.40 0.14
N ALA A 11 10.29 15.34 -0.67
CA ALA A 11 10.27 13.97 -0.16
C ALA A 11 11.38 13.72 0.86
N PHE A 12 12.58 14.25 0.62
CA PHE A 12 13.73 14.05 1.50
C PHE A 12 13.52 14.73 2.84
N LEU A 13 13.02 15.97 2.81
CA LEU A 13 12.71 16.72 4.02
C LEU A 13 11.63 16.02 4.84
N THR A 14 10.51 15.61 4.22
CA THR A 14 9.43 14.92 4.92
C THR A 14 9.88 13.59 5.53
N THR A 15 10.61 12.77 4.75
CA THR A 15 11.18 11.52 5.27
C THR A 15 12.21 11.77 6.37
N GLY A 16 13.04 12.80 6.25
CA GLY A 16 14.03 13.19 7.25
C GLY A 16 13.38 13.59 8.58
N VAL A 17 12.31 14.38 8.54
CA VAL A 17 11.52 14.74 9.73
C VAL A 17 10.93 13.49 10.39
N TYR A 18 10.35 12.58 9.60
CA TYR A 18 9.81 11.32 10.13
C TYR A 18 10.90 10.44 10.77
N LEU A 19 12.07 10.31 10.12
CA LEU A 19 13.20 9.55 10.68
C LEU A 19 13.74 10.17 11.97
N ALA A 20 13.78 11.50 12.07
CA ALA A 20 14.17 12.17 13.30
C ALA A 20 13.17 11.88 14.44
N ALA A 21 11.87 11.96 14.16
CA ALA A 21 10.84 11.60 15.13
C ALA A 21 10.96 10.13 15.57
N LEU A 22 11.18 9.22 14.62
CA LEU A 22 11.38 7.79 14.90
C LEU A 22 12.61 7.55 15.80
N ALA A 23 13.74 8.21 15.51
CA ALA A 23 14.97 8.10 16.30
C ALA A 23 14.78 8.65 17.72
N VAL A 24 14.17 9.83 17.86
CA VAL A 24 13.87 10.43 19.18
C VAL A 24 12.96 9.51 19.99
N SER A 25 11.87 9.01 19.39
CA SER A 25 10.97 8.07 20.07
C SER A 25 11.67 6.76 20.47
N GLY A 26 12.59 6.24 19.65
CA GLY A 26 13.38 5.06 19.99
C GLY A 26 14.33 5.28 21.17
N VAL A 27 15.00 6.44 21.22
CA VAL A 27 15.86 6.83 22.36
C VAL A 27 15.04 6.98 23.64
N VAL A 28 13.88 7.66 23.56
CA VAL A 28 12.96 7.81 24.70
C VAL A 28 12.49 6.44 25.20
N ALA A 29 12.14 5.53 24.30
CA ALA A 29 11.72 4.19 24.68
C ALA A 29 12.81 3.40 25.43
N LEU A 30 14.06 3.51 25.00
CA LEU A 30 15.19 2.85 25.67
C LEU A 30 15.54 3.50 27.01
N ALA A 31 15.45 4.83 27.10
CA ALA A 31 15.85 5.57 28.30
C ALA A 31 14.77 5.58 29.40
N ALA A 32 13.51 5.77 29.02
CA ALA A 32 12.38 5.87 29.94
C ALA A 32 11.63 4.53 30.14
N GLY A 33 11.95 3.52 29.33
CA GLY A 33 11.22 2.25 29.35
C GLY A 33 9.81 2.33 28.76
N ASP A 34 9.51 3.40 28.01
CA ASP A 34 8.16 3.73 27.52
C ASP A 34 8.05 3.62 25.98
N LEU A 35 7.29 2.63 25.50
CA LEU A 35 7.07 2.40 24.06
C LEU A 35 6.04 3.32 23.42
N ARG A 36 5.31 4.13 24.19
CA ARG A 36 4.14 4.87 23.70
C ARG A 36 4.46 5.77 22.50
N ALA A 37 5.50 6.58 22.62
CA ALA A 37 5.92 7.49 21.54
C ALA A 37 6.40 6.73 20.30
N LEU A 38 7.13 5.63 20.48
CA LEU A 38 7.63 4.82 19.37
C LEU A 38 6.48 4.12 18.66
N ARG A 39 5.56 3.49 19.41
CA ARG A 39 4.38 2.81 18.87
C ARG A 39 3.46 3.77 18.12
N TRP A 40 3.27 4.98 18.64
CA TRP A 40 2.45 5.98 17.96
C TRP A 40 3.08 6.42 16.62
N VAL A 41 4.38 6.70 16.60
CA VAL A 41 5.10 7.11 15.37
C VAL A 41 5.15 5.98 14.32
N THR A 42 5.19 4.72 14.76
CA THR A 42 5.35 3.57 13.84
C THR A 42 4.01 2.99 13.40
N LEU A 43 3.07 2.83 14.32
CA LEU A 43 1.79 2.14 14.07
C LEU A 43 0.60 3.07 13.94
N PHE A 44 0.74 4.34 14.33
CA PHE A 44 -0.36 5.32 14.33
C PHE A 44 -1.56 4.90 15.19
N VAL A 45 -1.34 3.97 16.13
CA VAL A 45 -2.32 3.54 17.13
C VAL A 45 -2.09 4.33 18.43
N ALA A 46 -3.16 4.70 19.13
CA ALA A 46 -3.04 5.33 20.43
C ALA A 46 -2.29 4.39 21.40
N PRO A 47 -1.52 4.95 22.32
CA PRO A 47 -0.78 4.17 23.28
C PRO A 47 -1.72 3.41 24.22
N ASP A 48 -1.73 2.08 24.14
CA ASP A 48 -2.32 1.24 25.20
C ASP A 48 -1.50 1.36 26.48
N GLU A 49 -2.19 1.43 27.61
CA GLU A 49 -1.54 1.42 28.92
C GLU A 49 -0.98 0.01 29.20
N GLY A 50 0.34 -0.13 29.35
CA GLY A 50 0.94 -1.30 29.99
C GLY A 50 1.97 -2.11 29.20
N ILE A 51 2.34 -1.75 27.96
CA ILE A 51 3.40 -2.47 27.23
C ILE A 51 4.78 -1.98 27.65
N GLN A 52 5.54 -2.85 28.33
CA GLN A 52 6.93 -2.54 28.72
C GLN A 52 7.87 -2.48 27.51
N ALA A 53 8.79 -1.51 27.51
CA ALA A 53 9.88 -1.45 26.55
C ALA A 53 10.87 -2.57 26.76
N THR A 54 10.67 -3.67 26.04
CA THR A 54 11.69 -4.70 25.87
C THR A 54 12.55 -4.37 24.65
N TRP A 55 13.84 -4.71 24.69
CA TRP A 55 14.74 -4.48 23.55
C TRP A 55 14.22 -5.08 22.22
N PRO A 56 13.55 -6.26 22.18
CA PRO A 56 12.99 -6.80 20.94
C PRO A 56 11.85 -5.94 20.40
N ASN A 57 10.98 -5.41 21.28
CA ASN A 57 9.85 -4.58 20.88
C ASN A 57 10.34 -3.25 20.27
N VAL A 58 11.33 -2.62 20.91
CA VAL A 58 11.97 -1.40 20.36
C VAL A 58 12.54 -1.68 18.98
N LEU A 59 13.26 -2.80 18.80
CA LEU A 59 13.86 -3.16 17.52
C LEU A 59 12.80 -3.39 16.44
N VAL A 60 11.76 -4.18 16.72
CA VAL A 60 10.69 -4.49 15.77
C VAL A 60 9.94 -3.22 15.35
N LEU A 61 9.56 -2.37 16.30
CA LEU A 61 8.87 -1.11 16.01
C LEU A 61 9.77 -0.16 15.21
N THR A 62 11.06 -0.07 15.54
CA THR A 62 12.01 0.77 14.78
C THR A 62 12.12 0.27 13.34
N LEU A 63 12.23 -1.04 13.12
CA LEU A 63 12.25 -1.62 11.78
C LEU A 63 10.95 -1.35 11.01
N ALA A 64 9.79 -1.48 11.65
CA ALA A 64 8.51 -1.13 11.04
C ALA A 64 8.46 0.36 10.65
N GLY A 65 8.92 1.25 11.53
CA GLY A 65 9.06 2.68 11.24
C GLY A 65 10.00 2.97 10.08
N LEU A 66 11.12 2.27 9.97
CA LEU A 66 12.03 2.42 8.81
C LEU A 66 11.34 2.02 7.50
N VAL A 67 10.48 1.01 7.52
CA VAL A 67 9.66 0.65 6.34
C VAL A 67 8.66 1.76 6.02
N VAL A 68 8.00 2.36 7.01
CA VAL A 68 7.12 3.53 6.82
C VAL A 68 7.90 4.70 6.21
N ALA A 69 9.07 5.04 6.77
CA ALA A 69 9.94 6.10 6.28
C ALA A 69 10.34 5.88 4.81
N TRP A 70 10.73 4.65 4.49
CA TRP A 70 11.02 4.23 3.13
C TRP A 70 9.80 4.39 2.22
N GLY A 71 8.61 3.97 2.67
CA GLY A 71 7.40 4.09 1.88
C GLY A 71 6.98 5.53 1.61
N VAL A 72 7.12 6.42 2.61
CA VAL A 72 6.93 7.87 2.44
C VAL A 72 7.88 8.41 1.38
N TRP A 73 9.16 8.06 1.43
CA TRP A 73 10.14 8.47 0.42
C TRP A 73 9.77 7.97 -0.99
N GLN A 74 9.45 6.69 -1.14
CA GLN A 74 9.09 6.10 -2.43
C GLN A 74 7.83 6.75 -3.03
N SER A 75 6.88 7.13 -2.18
CA SER A 75 5.60 7.73 -2.59
C SER A 75 5.73 9.21 -2.92
N LEU A 76 6.55 9.96 -2.17
CA LEU A 76 6.67 11.42 -2.35
C LEU A 76 7.71 11.85 -3.38
N ARG A 77 8.73 11.03 -3.67
CA ARG A 77 9.82 11.42 -4.60
C ARG A 77 9.31 11.84 -5.99
N GLY A 78 8.12 11.38 -6.38
CA GLY A 78 7.54 11.72 -7.66
C GLY A 78 8.17 10.97 -8.84
N PRO A 79 7.64 11.18 -10.06
CA PRO A 79 8.20 10.57 -11.25
C PRO A 79 9.60 11.12 -11.56
N LEU A 80 10.31 10.39 -12.43
CA LEU A 80 11.63 10.80 -12.90
C LEU A 80 11.55 12.15 -13.63
N ALA A 81 12.55 13.00 -13.42
CA ALA A 81 12.68 14.27 -14.13
C ALA A 81 12.98 13.99 -15.61
N GLY A 82 12.24 14.66 -16.49
CA GLY A 82 12.29 14.48 -17.93
C GLY A 82 11.17 15.26 -18.61
N PRO A 83 11.14 15.36 -19.95
CA PRO A 83 10.06 16.02 -20.68
C PRO A 83 8.72 15.41 -20.29
N PRO A 84 7.66 16.23 -20.11
CA PRO A 84 6.33 15.69 -19.87
C PRO A 84 5.93 14.81 -21.06
N VAL A 85 5.47 13.60 -20.78
CA VAL A 85 4.86 12.74 -21.81
C VAL A 85 3.54 13.37 -22.21
N GLU A 86 3.22 13.32 -23.50
CA GLU A 86 1.87 13.61 -23.97
C GLU A 86 0.93 12.55 -23.39
N GLN A 87 0.21 12.92 -22.34
CA GLN A 87 -0.67 12.02 -21.61
C GLN A 87 -2.09 12.13 -22.16
N ASP A 88 -2.64 11.00 -22.60
CA ASP A 88 -4.06 10.89 -22.87
C ASP A 88 -4.88 11.14 -21.58
N ARG A 89 -6.08 11.70 -21.74
CA ARG A 89 -6.97 12.12 -20.64
C ARG A 89 -7.29 10.97 -19.69
N ASP A 90 -7.44 9.75 -20.22
CA ASP A 90 -7.74 8.57 -19.43
C ASP A 90 -6.53 8.09 -18.61
N THR A 91 -5.32 8.22 -19.16
CA THR A 91 -4.08 7.93 -18.42
C THR A 91 -3.86 8.93 -17.28
N TRP A 92 -4.15 10.21 -17.54
CA TRP A 92 -4.12 11.25 -16.51
C TRP A 92 -5.12 10.96 -15.38
N ARG A 93 -6.37 10.62 -15.72
CA ARG A 93 -7.40 10.24 -14.74
C ARG A 93 -6.97 9.05 -13.89
N LEU A 94 -6.43 8.00 -14.52
CA LEU A 94 -5.95 6.81 -13.80
C LEU A 94 -4.83 7.17 -12.83
N ARG A 95 -3.88 8.01 -13.27
CA ARG A 95 -2.79 8.48 -12.42
C ARG A 95 -3.30 9.24 -11.20
N VAL A 96 -4.29 10.13 -11.38
CA VAL A 96 -4.93 10.84 -10.26
C VAL A 96 -5.63 9.86 -9.34
N ALA A 97 -6.39 8.90 -9.86
CA ALA A 97 -7.08 7.89 -9.07
C ALA A 97 -6.10 7.05 -8.22
N LEU A 98 -4.95 6.66 -8.78
CA LEU A 98 -3.90 5.93 -8.06
C LEU A 98 -3.29 6.77 -6.93
N TYR A 99 -3.02 8.05 -7.14
CA TYR A 99 -2.55 8.94 -6.07
C TYR A 99 -3.60 9.15 -4.98
N VAL A 100 -4.87 9.34 -5.36
CA VAL A 100 -5.97 9.49 -4.41
C VAL A 100 -6.12 8.20 -3.60
N ALA A 101 -6.05 7.02 -4.22
CA ALA A 101 -6.08 5.75 -3.53
C ALA A 101 -4.88 5.58 -2.58
N ALA A 102 -3.67 5.93 -3.02
CA ALA A 102 -2.48 5.89 -2.17
C ALA A 102 -2.60 6.82 -0.95
N ALA A 103 -3.07 8.06 -1.16
CA ALA A 103 -3.28 9.03 -0.10
C ALA A 103 -4.39 8.59 0.87
N ALA A 104 -5.48 8.02 0.34
CA ALA A 104 -6.57 7.47 1.14
C ALA A 104 -6.13 6.28 1.99
N THR A 105 -5.35 5.34 1.43
CA THR A 105 -4.80 4.20 2.19
C THR A 105 -3.84 4.69 3.28
N LEU A 106 -3.00 5.68 2.98
CA LEU A 106 -2.11 6.28 3.98
C LEU A 106 -2.89 7.04 5.06
N ALA A 107 -3.92 7.79 4.69
CA ALA A 107 -4.77 8.49 5.65
C ALA A 107 -5.49 7.50 6.57
N ASN A 108 -6.00 6.40 6.02
CA ASN A 108 -6.63 5.33 6.81
C ASN A 108 -5.65 4.70 7.81
N LEU A 109 -4.38 4.55 7.42
CA LEU A 109 -3.31 4.07 8.30
C LEU A 109 -3.08 5.03 9.47
N ILE A 110 -2.95 6.32 9.19
CA ILE A 110 -2.60 7.35 10.18
C ILE A 110 -3.76 7.64 11.12
N LEU A 111 -4.97 7.69 10.58
CA LEU A 111 -6.07 8.30 11.29
C LEU A 111 -6.80 7.35 12.22
N GLY A 112 -6.59 6.03 12.13
CA GLY A 112 -6.83 4.93 13.10
C GLY A 112 -8.20 4.79 13.80
N TYR A 113 -8.94 5.89 13.93
CA TYR A 113 -10.09 6.19 14.79
C TYR A 113 -11.25 6.77 13.99
N TRP A 114 -11.20 6.66 12.67
CA TRP A 114 -12.35 7.03 11.85
C TRP A 114 -13.50 6.10 12.17
N THR A 115 -14.74 6.60 12.07
CA THR A 115 -15.89 5.70 12.05
C THR A 115 -15.64 4.68 10.95
N LEU A 116 -15.98 3.40 11.19
CA LEU A 116 -15.68 2.33 10.25
C LEU A 116 -16.25 2.66 8.84
N TRP A 117 -17.37 3.39 8.79
CA TRP A 117 -17.92 3.97 7.56
C TRP A 117 -16.98 4.91 6.82
N ALA A 118 -16.35 5.83 7.54
CA ALA A 118 -15.45 6.79 6.93
C ALA A 118 -14.15 6.10 6.47
N ALA A 119 -13.66 5.10 7.22
CA ALA A 119 -12.53 4.26 6.80
C ALA A 119 -12.84 3.48 5.49
N VAL A 120 -14.02 2.85 5.43
CA VAL A 120 -14.49 2.12 4.24
C VAL A 120 -14.70 3.07 3.06
N ALA A 121 -15.37 4.20 3.26
CA ALA A 121 -15.62 5.17 2.18
C ALA A 121 -14.32 5.74 1.62
N VAL A 122 -13.38 6.11 2.49
CA VAL A 122 -12.08 6.68 2.10
C VAL A 122 -11.26 5.67 1.31
N THR A 123 -11.24 4.40 1.70
CA THR A 123 -10.38 3.40 1.03
C THR A 123 -11.04 2.74 -0.17
N THR A 124 -12.33 2.41 -0.07
CA THR A 124 -13.06 1.69 -1.12
C THR A 124 -13.38 2.55 -2.32
N LEU A 125 -13.85 3.80 -2.14
CA LEU A 125 -14.26 4.64 -3.27
C LEU A 125 -13.10 4.94 -4.24
N PRO A 126 -11.90 5.33 -3.77
CA PRO A 126 -10.75 5.48 -4.66
C PRO A 126 -10.34 4.18 -5.34
N MET A 127 -10.39 3.04 -4.63
CA MET A 127 -10.05 1.75 -5.23
C MET A 127 -11.06 1.33 -6.31
N VAL A 128 -12.35 1.55 -6.09
CA VAL A 128 -13.38 1.34 -7.12
C VAL A 128 -13.12 2.22 -8.34
N TRP A 129 -12.69 3.46 -8.12
CA TRP A 129 -12.30 4.35 -9.21
C TRP A 129 -11.06 3.84 -9.97
N VAL A 130 -10.05 3.35 -9.25
CA VAL A 130 -8.88 2.67 -9.84
C VAL A 130 -9.31 1.45 -10.66
N VAL A 131 -10.19 0.58 -10.14
CA VAL A 131 -10.72 -0.58 -10.89
C VAL A 131 -11.31 -0.15 -12.22
N HIS A 132 -12.15 0.88 -12.22
CA HIS A 132 -12.83 1.35 -13.42
C HIS A 132 -11.86 1.82 -14.51
N LEU A 133 -10.84 2.60 -14.10
CA LEU A 133 -9.87 3.25 -14.99
C LEU A 133 -8.67 2.36 -15.35
N LEU A 134 -8.27 1.44 -14.49
CA LEU A 134 -7.11 0.57 -14.70
C LEU A 134 -7.44 -0.59 -15.64
N SER A 135 -8.66 -1.12 -15.54
CA SER A 135 -9.13 -2.25 -16.36
C SER A 135 -8.92 -2.06 -17.88
N PRO A 136 -9.27 -0.92 -18.51
CA PRO A 136 -9.02 -0.73 -19.94
C PRO A 136 -7.53 -0.52 -20.28
N VAL A 137 -6.72 -0.02 -19.36
CA VAL A 137 -5.28 0.21 -19.58
C VAL A 137 -4.52 -1.12 -19.60
N VAL A 138 -4.93 -2.04 -18.72
CA VAL A 138 -4.25 -3.31 -18.47
C VAL A 138 -4.89 -4.46 -19.27
N GLY A 139 -6.19 -4.38 -19.54
CA GLY A 139 -6.94 -5.37 -20.31
C GLY A 139 -6.73 -5.23 -21.82
N ARG A 140 -5.93 -6.12 -22.41
CA ARG A 140 -5.68 -6.16 -23.87
C ARG A 140 -6.90 -6.52 -24.72
N THR A 141 -7.91 -7.16 -24.12
CA THR A 141 -9.13 -7.61 -24.82
C THR A 141 -10.38 -7.22 -24.04
N ARG A 142 -11.50 -6.96 -24.73
CA ARG A 142 -12.78 -6.57 -24.11
C ARG A 142 -13.21 -7.53 -23.00
N ASN A 143 -13.05 -8.84 -23.21
CA ASN A 143 -13.40 -9.85 -22.19
C ASN A 143 -12.54 -9.73 -20.94
N ARG A 144 -11.22 -9.51 -21.08
CA ARG A 144 -10.33 -9.31 -19.94
C ARG A 144 -10.66 -8.02 -19.17
N VAL A 145 -10.97 -6.94 -19.88
CA VAL A 145 -11.42 -5.69 -19.26
C VAL A 145 -12.68 -5.92 -18.42
N LEU A 146 -13.66 -6.65 -18.95
CA LEU A 146 -14.90 -6.97 -18.23
C LEU A 146 -14.63 -7.82 -16.99
N VAL A 147 -13.83 -8.89 -17.11
CA VAL A 147 -13.46 -9.74 -15.97
C VAL A 147 -12.76 -8.95 -14.87
N LEU A 148 -11.77 -8.11 -15.24
CA LEU A 148 -11.09 -7.22 -14.29
C LEU A 148 -12.06 -6.25 -13.62
N ARG A 149 -12.98 -5.64 -14.37
CA ARG A 149 -13.98 -4.75 -13.77
C ARG A 149 -14.87 -5.49 -12.80
N CYS A 150 -15.47 -6.60 -13.22
CA CYS A 150 -16.39 -7.38 -12.38
C CYS A 150 -15.71 -7.83 -11.08
N LEU A 151 -14.52 -8.44 -11.17
CA LEU A 151 -13.79 -8.88 -9.99
C LEU A 151 -13.39 -7.72 -9.08
N GLY A 152 -12.97 -6.58 -9.64
CA GLY A 152 -12.61 -5.41 -8.85
C GLY A 152 -13.81 -4.76 -8.16
N PHE A 153 -14.96 -4.67 -8.84
CA PHE A 153 -16.20 -4.15 -8.24
C PHE A 153 -16.75 -5.08 -7.15
N VAL A 154 -16.79 -6.40 -7.41
CA VAL A 154 -17.18 -7.39 -6.40
C VAL A 154 -16.19 -7.37 -5.23
N GLY A 155 -14.90 -7.24 -5.52
CA GLY A 155 -13.85 -7.21 -4.51
C GLY A 155 -13.93 -5.99 -3.62
N TYR A 156 -13.68 -4.80 -4.17
CA TYR A 156 -13.61 -3.58 -3.37
C TYR A 156 -15.00 -3.05 -3.00
N GLY A 157 -15.95 -3.05 -3.95
CA GLY A 157 -17.32 -2.61 -3.69
C GLY A 157 -18.09 -3.57 -2.80
N GLY A 158 -17.91 -4.88 -2.98
CA GLY A 158 -18.54 -5.90 -2.13
C GLY A 158 -18.08 -5.85 -0.68
N THR A 159 -16.81 -5.51 -0.41
CA THR A 159 -16.31 -5.33 0.96
C THR A 159 -17.06 -4.23 1.71
N ALA A 160 -17.42 -3.13 1.04
CA ALA A 160 -18.22 -2.09 1.69
C ALA A 160 -19.63 -2.58 2.08
N VAL A 161 -20.25 -3.41 1.24
CA VAL A 161 -21.56 -4.01 1.52
C VAL A 161 -21.47 -5.09 2.60
N ALA A 162 -20.44 -5.92 2.56
CA ALA A 162 -20.24 -7.02 3.50
C ALA A 162 -19.88 -6.56 4.92
N LEU A 163 -19.46 -5.30 5.09
CA LEU A 163 -19.20 -4.70 6.41
C LEU A 163 -20.47 -4.13 7.07
N VAL A 164 -21.57 -3.96 6.33
CA VAL A 164 -22.85 -3.47 6.90
C VAL A 164 -23.38 -4.36 8.03
N PRO A 165 -23.41 -5.71 7.89
CA PRO A 165 -23.86 -6.59 8.97
C PRO A 165 -22.98 -6.53 10.22
N VAL A 166 -21.65 -6.46 10.04
CA VAL A 166 -20.68 -6.33 11.15
C VAL A 166 -20.94 -5.03 11.93
N LEU A 167 -21.25 -3.95 11.21
CA LEU A 167 -21.59 -2.66 11.81
C LEU A 167 -22.92 -2.65 12.56
N SER A 168 -23.85 -3.54 12.20
CA SER A 168 -25.11 -3.73 12.91
C SER A 168 -25.01 -4.69 14.10
N GLY A 169 -23.80 -5.09 14.51
CA GLY A 169 -23.57 -6.03 15.60
C GLY A 169 -23.73 -7.50 15.21
N GLY A 170 -23.80 -7.79 13.92
CA GLY A 170 -23.76 -9.16 13.39
C GLY A 170 -22.35 -9.75 13.43
N GLU A 171 -22.27 -11.08 13.38
CA GLU A 171 -20.98 -11.77 13.32
C GLU A 171 -20.29 -11.60 11.96
N PHE A 172 -18.98 -11.86 11.94
CA PHE A 172 -18.20 -11.95 10.71
C PHE A 172 -18.70 -13.10 9.85
N ASP A 173 -19.50 -12.77 8.83
CA ASP A 173 -20.12 -13.75 7.96
C ASP A 173 -19.17 -14.19 6.83
N THR A 174 -19.31 -15.44 6.41
CA THR A 174 -18.78 -16.02 5.17
C THR A 174 -18.98 -15.13 3.95
N LEU A 175 -19.97 -14.23 3.97
CA LEU A 175 -20.19 -13.20 2.95
C LEU A 175 -18.99 -12.28 2.70
N VAL A 176 -18.09 -12.08 3.68
CA VAL A 176 -16.85 -11.28 3.49
C VAL A 176 -15.79 -12.03 2.67
N LEU A 177 -15.85 -13.37 2.64
CA LEU A 177 -14.87 -14.19 1.92
C LEU A 177 -14.95 -13.98 0.41
N LEU A 178 -16.16 -13.78 -0.13
CA LEU A 178 -16.35 -13.62 -1.57
C LEU A 178 -15.73 -12.30 -2.10
N PRO A 179 -16.01 -11.11 -1.54
CA PRO A 179 -15.29 -9.88 -1.88
C PRO A 179 -13.79 -9.99 -1.64
N SER A 180 -13.37 -10.61 -0.54
CA SER A 180 -11.94 -10.80 -0.25
C SER A 180 -11.25 -11.61 -1.35
N LEU A 181 -11.83 -12.75 -1.75
CA LEU A 181 -11.31 -13.60 -2.82
C LEU A 181 -11.36 -12.89 -4.18
N ALA A 182 -12.44 -12.18 -4.49
CA ALA A 182 -12.56 -11.42 -5.73
C ALA A 182 -11.48 -10.32 -5.82
N SER A 183 -11.21 -9.61 -4.71
CA SER A 183 -10.15 -8.61 -4.64
C SER A 183 -8.75 -9.24 -4.79
N LEU A 184 -8.53 -10.42 -4.22
CA LEU A 184 -7.28 -11.18 -4.37
C LEU A 184 -7.04 -11.56 -5.83
N ILE A 185 -8.02 -12.18 -6.48
CA ILE A 185 -7.92 -12.57 -7.91
C ILE A 185 -7.70 -11.32 -8.77
N TRP A 186 -8.42 -10.23 -8.50
CA TRP A 186 -8.23 -8.97 -9.20
C TRP A 186 -6.78 -8.46 -9.10
N ASN A 187 -6.21 -8.42 -7.88
CA ASN A 187 -4.82 -7.99 -7.67
C ASN A 187 -3.83 -8.87 -8.44
N VAL A 188 -4.01 -10.20 -8.42
CA VAL A 188 -3.15 -11.12 -9.19
C VAL A 188 -3.21 -10.81 -10.69
N LEU A 189 -4.41 -10.62 -11.24
CA LEU A 189 -4.58 -10.33 -12.66
C LEU A 189 -3.98 -8.98 -13.05
N VAL A 190 -4.15 -7.96 -12.20
CA VAL A 190 -3.53 -6.64 -12.39
C VAL A 190 -2.02 -6.74 -12.37
N LEU A 191 -1.44 -7.39 -11.35
CA LEU A 191 0.02 -7.53 -11.23
C LEU A 191 0.61 -8.31 -12.40
N ARG A 192 -0.05 -9.39 -12.83
CA ARG A 192 0.36 -10.14 -14.02
C ARG A 192 0.38 -9.25 -15.26
N ALA A 193 -0.67 -8.47 -15.46
CA ALA A 193 -0.76 -7.67 -16.66
C ALA A 193 0.10 -6.38 -16.59
N GLN A 194 0.43 -5.88 -15.40
CA GLN A 194 1.51 -4.90 -15.19
C GLN A 194 2.88 -5.52 -15.49
N TRP A 195 3.11 -6.78 -15.12
CA TRP A 195 4.36 -7.49 -15.41
C TRP A 195 4.61 -7.67 -16.91
N ASP A 196 3.54 -7.93 -17.67
CA ASP A 196 3.58 -8.14 -19.11
C ASP A 196 3.62 -6.83 -19.94
N ASP A 197 3.55 -5.65 -19.31
CA ASP A 197 3.49 -4.35 -19.98
C ASP A 197 4.71 -3.48 -19.62
N ASP A 198 5.53 -3.17 -20.63
CA ASP A 198 6.78 -2.40 -20.51
C ASP A 198 6.60 -0.98 -19.96
N ARG A 199 5.35 -0.49 -19.87
CA ARG A 199 5.04 0.78 -19.20
C ARG A 199 5.37 0.74 -17.70
N TRP A 200 5.30 -0.42 -17.07
CA TRP A 200 5.48 -0.56 -15.63
C TRP A 200 6.87 -1.05 -15.29
N ARG A 201 7.48 -0.47 -14.25
CA ARG A 201 8.79 -0.93 -13.80
C ARG A 201 8.63 -2.22 -13.02
N GLN A 202 9.53 -3.18 -13.24
CA GLN A 202 9.53 -4.44 -12.49
C GLN A 202 9.57 -4.24 -10.97
N ALA A 203 10.21 -3.17 -10.49
CA ALA A 203 10.23 -2.82 -9.06
C ALA A 203 8.81 -2.55 -8.52
N THR A 204 7.98 -1.81 -9.27
CA THR A 204 6.58 -1.51 -8.91
C THR A 204 5.77 -2.78 -8.78
N VAL A 205 5.90 -3.70 -9.73
CA VAL A 205 5.18 -4.98 -9.69
C VAL A 205 5.65 -5.85 -8.52
N ARG A 206 6.96 -5.88 -8.23
CA ARG A 206 7.50 -6.58 -7.04
C ARG A 206 6.95 -6.02 -5.74
N TYR A 207 6.79 -4.71 -5.61
CA TYR A 207 6.15 -4.10 -4.43
C TYR A 207 4.69 -4.54 -4.30
N GLY A 208 3.95 -4.59 -5.41
CA GLY A 208 2.57 -5.09 -5.40
C GLY A 208 2.47 -6.59 -5.05
N ILE A 209 3.37 -7.43 -5.58
CA ILE A 209 3.45 -8.85 -5.20
C ILE A 209 3.75 -8.99 -3.71
N LEU A 210 4.70 -8.20 -3.19
CA LEU A 210 5.03 -8.23 -1.76
C LEU A 210 3.83 -7.78 -0.91
N ALA A 211 3.13 -6.72 -1.31
CA ALA A 211 1.91 -6.25 -0.66
C ALA A 211 0.81 -7.32 -0.64
N LEU A 212 0.76 -8.20 -1.65
CA LEU A 212 -0.22 -9.28 -1.75
C LEU A 212 0.15 -10.52 -0.92
N VAL A 213 1.42 -10.94 -0.98
CA VAL A 213 1.88 -12.21 -0.39
C VAL A 213 2.23 -12.07 1.08
N LEU A 214 2.86 -10.95 1.47
CA LEU A 214 3.31 -10.73 2.84
C LEU A 214 2.19 -10.83 3.89
N PRO A 215 0.99 -10.25 3.71
CA PRO A 215 -0.10 -10.38 4.69
C PRO A 215 -0.52 -11.83 4.89
N ILE A 216 -0.57 -12.63 3.81
CA ILE A 216 -0.94 -14.05 3.86
C ILE A 216 0.09 -14.84 4.67
N VAL A 217 1.38 -14.63 4.36
CA VAL A 217 2.49 -15.29 5.09
C VAL A 217 2.49 -14.89 6.56
N LEU A 218 2.34 -13.60 6.88
CA LEU A 218 2.34 -13.10 8.25
C LEU A 218 1.13 -13.62 9.04
N THR A 219 -0.03 -13.72 8.41
CA THR A 219 -1.24 -14.31 9.02
C THR A 219 -1.03 -15.80 9.30
N LEU A 220 -0.50 -16.58 8.35
CA LEU A 220 -0.23 -18.00 8.54
C LEU A 220 0.79 -18.25 9.65
N VAL A 221 1.88 -17.50 9.67
CA VAL A 221 2.92 -17.60 10.71
C VAL A 221 2.38 -17.20 12.08
N GLY A 222 1.60 -16.11 12.14
CA GLY A 222 0.95 -15.64 13.36
C GLY A 222 -0.02 -16.69 13.93
N SER A 223 -0.89 -17.24 13.08
CA SER A 223 -1.83 -18.30 13.48
C SER A 223 -1.12 -19.57 13.96
N LEU A 224 -0.10 -20.04 13.22
CA LEU A 224 0.68 -21.20 13.63
C LEU A 224 1.35 -20.98 15.00
N ARG A 225 1.92 -19.79 15.23
CA ARG A 225 2.55 -19.47 16.50
C ARG A 225 1.53 -19.37 17.64
N ALA A 226 0.37 -18.77 17.40
CA ALA A 226 -0.69 -18.70 18.41
C ALA A 226 -1.12 -20.11 18.85
N VAL A 227 -1.27 -21.05 17.90
CA VAL A 227 -1.57 -22.45 18.18
C VAL A 227 -0.46 -23.14 18.97
N LEU A 228 0.82 -22.90 18.61
CA LEU A 228 1.96 -23.57 19.26
C LEU A 228 2.33 -23.00 20.63
N SER A 229 2.12 -21.70 20.86
CA SER A 229 2.59 -20.99 22.06
C SER A 229 1.48 -20.57 23.02
N GLY A 230 0.21 -20.61 22.59
CA GLY A 230 -0.93 -20.16 23.40
C GLY A 230 -0.98 -18.65 23.67
N VAL A 231 -0.03 -17.88 23.12
CA VAL A 231 0.05 -16.42 23.32
C VAL A 231 -0.48 -15.70 22.07
N PRO A 232 -1.43 -14.75 22.21
CA PRO A 232 -1.91 -13.92 21.11
C PRO A 232 -0.78 -13.15 20.42
N TRP A 233 -0.84 -13.04 19.10
CA TRP A 233 0.20 -12.43 18.28
C TRP A 233 0.10 -10.89 18.26
N GLU A 234 0.74 -10.21 19.22
CA GLU A 234 0.84 -8.74 19.26
C GLU A 234 1.57 -8.12 18.05
N ALA A 235 2.36 -8.91 17.31
CA ALA A 235 3.05 -8.46 16.11
C ALA A 235 2.13 -8.38 14.86
N TYR A 236 0.83 -8.63 15.01
CA TYR A 236 -0.17 -8.43 13.96
C TYR A 236 -0.28 -6.95 13.54
N ASP A 237 -0.29 -6.02 14.48
CA ASP A 237 -0.41 -4.58 14.18
C ASP A 237 0.77 -4.07 13.34
N ASN A 238 1.98 -4.52 13.66
CA ASN A 238 3.20 -4.20 12.89
C ASN A 238 3.09 -4.70 11.44
N ALA A 239 2.54 -5.91 11.26
CA ALA A 239 2.35 -6.53 9.96
C ALA A 239 1.34 -5.75 9.10
N VAL A 240 0.21 -5.36 9.68
CA VAL A 240 -0.82 -4.57 9.01
C VAL A 240 -0.25 -3.25 8.51
N VAL A 241 0.58 -2.60 9.33
CA VAL A 241 1.19 -1.32 8.95
C VAL A 241 2.16 -1.47 7.79
N VAL A 242 3.05 -2.46 7.85
CA VAL A 242 4.01 -2.74 6.77
C VAL A 242 3.30 -3.07 5.47
N VAL A 243 2.24 -3.88 5.53
CA VAL A 243 1.40 -4.20 4.37
C VAL A 243 0.74 -2.95 3.81
N GLY A 244 0.14 -2.12 4.66
CA GLY A 244 -0.49 -0.87 4.26
C GLY A 244 0.48 0.05 3.52
N VAL A 245 1.70 0.19 4.05
CA VAL A 245 2.77 0.96 3.40
C VAL A 245 3.14 0.38 2.05
N LEU A 246 3.26 -0.95 1.91
CA LEU A 246 3.56 -1.58 0.63
C LEU A 246 2.47 -1.34 -0.42
N VAL A 247 1.19 -1.38 -0.02
CA VAL A 247 0.08 -1.02 -0.89
C VAL A 247 0.18 0.44 -1.35
N VAL A 248 0.43 1.37 -0.43
CA VAL A 248 0.64 2.80 -0.74
C VAL A 248 1.78 2.98 -1.74
N VAL A 249 2.91 2.32 -1.51
CA VAL A 249 4.08 2.38 -2.39
C VAL A 249 3.77 1.81 -3.77
N TRP A 250 3.07 0.68 -3.84
CA TRP A 250 2.66 0.07 -5.11
C TRP A 250 1.76 1.01 -5.92
N LEU A 251 0.76 1.63 -5.28
CA LEU A 251 -0.15 2.57 -5.93
C LEU A 251 0.58 3.84 -6.40
N ALA A 252 1.40 4.44 -5.53
CA ALA A 252 2.15 5.66 -5.86
C ALA A 252 3.19 5.40 -6.95
N CYS A 253 3.93 4.29 -6.89
CA CYS A 253 4.88 3.92 -7.93
C CYS A 253 4.18 3.58 -9.25
N SER A 254 3.00 2.95 -9.20
CA SER A 254 2.16 2.77 -10.39
C SER A 254 1.81 4.14 -11.02
N ALA A 255 1.42 5.12 -10.22
CA ALA A 255 1.16 6.48 -10.72
C ALA A 255 2.43 7.17 -11.28
N HIS A 256 3.60 6.89 -10.71
CA HIS A 256 4.90 7.39 -11.20
C HIS A 256 5.29 6.79 -12.55
N ASP A 257 5.09 5.49 -12.71
CA ASP A 257 5.44 4.78 -13.94
C ASP A 257 4.59 5.28 -15.11
N LEU A 258 3.29 5.54 -14.91
CA LEU A 258 2.40 6.14 -15.91
C LEU A 258 2.81 7.57 -16.35
N ALA A 259 3.63 8.25 -15.55
CA ALA A 259 4.13 9.59 -15.86
C ALA A 259 5.52 9.60 -16.49
N THR A 260 6.16 8.43 -16.58
CA THR A 260 7.51 8.31 -17.11
C THR A 260 7.44 8.12 -18.63
N PRO A 261 8.28 8.82 -19.43
CA PRO A 261 8.36 8.61 -20.87
C PRO A 261 8.66 7.14 -21.18
N ARG A 262 7.92 6.55 -22.14
CA ARG A 262 8.31 5.25 -22.69
C ARG A 262 9.73 5.40 -23.23
N ALA A 263 10.62 4.49 -22.83
CA ALA A 263 11.90 4.40 -23.49
C ALA A 263 11.61 4.12 -24.97
N ALA A 264 12.04 5.02 -25.86
CA ALA A 264 12.00 4.74 -27.28
C ALA A 264 12.78 3.43 -27.51
N PRO A 265 12.30 2.53 -28.39
CA PRO A 265 13.09 1.39 -28.80
C PRO A 265 14.47 1.89 -29.21
N ALA A 266 15.54 1.26 -28.70
CA ALA A 266 16.88 1.58 -29.15
C ALA A 266 16.89 1.46 -30.69
N PRO A 267 17.45 2.43 -31.42
CA PRO A 267 17.53 2.33 -32.88
C PRO A 267 18.18 0.99 -33.21
N SER A 268 17.49 0.17 -34.01
CA SER A 268 18.04 -1.09 -34.50
C SER A 268 19.39 -0.78 -35.14
N ALA A 269 20.44 -1.44 -34.66
CA ALA A 269 21.77 -1.30 -35.22
C ALA A 269 21.70 -1.50 -36.73
N PRO A 270 22.35 -0.66 -37.54
CA PRO A 270 22.36 -0.84 -38.99
C PRO A 270 22.89 -2.25 -39.29
N ALA A 271 22.15 -3.00 -40.09
CA ALA A 271 22.62 -4.27 -40.62
C ALA A 271 23.88 -3.98 -41.44
N HIS A 272 25.02 -4.47 -40.97
CA HIS A 272 26.27 -4.51 -41.71
C HIS A 272 26.36 -5.79 -42.53
#